data_AF-A0A933JRV2-F1
#
_entry.id   AF-A0A933JRV2-F1
#
_cell.length_a   1.000
_cell.length_b   1.000
_cell.length_c   1.000
_cell.angle_alpha   90.00
_cell.angle_beta   90.00
_cell.angle_gamma   90.00
#
_symmetry.space_group_name_H-M   'P 1'
#
loop_
_entity.id
_entity.type
_entity.pdbx_description
1 polymer ?
#
loop_
_entity_poly.entity_id
_entity_poly.type
_entity_poly.pdbx_seq_one_letter_code
_entity_poly.pdbx_strand_id
1 'polypeptide(L)'
;MKRQLALTAPLLLTLACSEEQVVLERTVTTISTAGGALKSADGKAELTVAAGAVSGETEFTIEVIRGSAVSGLRSAVYELGPSGLQFAAPVTLRVTASEATERAILAQIDGVSKIPVTGSAYDRAKREVSGTLAHFSSYAAVNAPCGANGECAAGEICQNGGCQGACTVDSDCPTGEACDAATGTCSAPNTPVCSTDSDCATGQRCDNGVCSTGSVTCNSSGACSAGESCVNGICVDENLCASDAECARGESCQNGVCTVQANSCSATGACAPGESCVNGVCVQDSECASDGDCARGESCQNGICTVQGNSCNASGACDPGESCVNGVCVAQNVCTTDSDCARGESCSSGICSVQTNACDNTNPCASGQVCVNGACLAQNVCTSDSECARGESCQNGVCTVQTNSCGANGVCPTGEICDNGVCVAGAACAADSDCPTNEMCVNGLCEACPSGACTSSTLRCEPEIIDFGVVTVGQCAAATLTCANVGNSESTLTNASFSSSSSQAISAQLPSFPFVVFPGASITLAFQYCPARVGRDLAEFSLIADNTSTTLTLFGVSN
;
A
#
# COMPACT_ATOMS: atom_id res chain seq x y z
N MET A 1 46.70 -55.58 -12.69
CA MET A 1 46.01 -55.00 -13.87
C MET A 1 44.51 -55.13 -13.71
N LYS A 2 43.82 -54.08 -13.27
CA LYS A 2 42.51 -53.61 -13.74
C LYS A 2 42.11 -52.38 -12.92
N ARG A 3 41.68 -51.35 -13.64
CA ARG A 3 41.41 -49.97 -13.20
C ARG A 3 40.09 -49.88 -12.43
N GLN A 4 40.05 -49.07 -11.37
CA GLN A 4 38.84 -48.43 -10.82
C GLN A 4 39.28 -47.01 -10.43
N LEU A 5 39.13 -46.06 -11.36
CA LEU A 5 38.09 -45.03 -11.41
C LEU A 5 38.00 -44.19 -10.12
N ALA A 6 38.48 -42.96 -10.26
CA ALA A 6 38.39 -41.89 -9.28
C ALA A 6 36.94 -41.49 -9.01
N LEU A 7 36.58 -41.37 -7.74
CA LEU A 7 35.44 -40.59 -7.27
C LEU A 7 36.00 -39.51 -6.35
N THR A 8 36.39 -38.38 -6.92
CA THR A 8 36.64 -37.15 -6.16
C THR A 8 35.30 -36.48 -5.94
N ALA A 9 34.78 -36.56 -4.71
CA ALA A 9 33.64 -35.75 -4.28
C ALA A 9 34.08 -34.27 -4.24
N PRO A 10 33.42 -33.34 -4.96
CA PRO A 10 33.59 -31.93 -4.68
C PRO A 10 32.86 -31.64 -3.37
N LEU A 11 33.61 -31.14 -2.39
CA LEU A 11 33.09 -30.52 -1.19
C LEU A 11 32.25 -29.32 -1.67
N LEU A 12 30.92 -29.49 -1.76
CA LEU A 12 29.99 -28.36 -1.93
C LEU A 12 30.07 -27.53 -0.65
N LEU A 13 30.94 -26.54 -0.66
CA LEU A 13 30.85 -25.42 0.27
C LEU A 13 29.63 -24.62 -0.21
N THR A 14 28.46 -24.87 0.37
CA THR A 14 27.31 -23.99 0.22
C THR A 14 27.69 -22.66 0.89
N LEU A 15 28.27 -21.75 0.12
CA LEU A 15 28.21 -20.34 0.45
C LEU A 15 26.73 -19.97 0.46
N ALA A 16 26.18 -19.82 1.66
CA ALA A 16 24.97 -19.07 1.86
C ALA A 16 25.28 -17.61 1.46
N CYS A 17 25.08 -17.26 0.20
CA CYS A 17 24.77 -15.89 -0.16
C CYS A 17 23.34 -15.63 0.29
N SER A 18 23.19 -15.19 1.53
CA SER A 18 22.03 -14.42 1.98
C SER A 18 22.43 -12.96 2.06
N GLU A 19 22.92 -12.43 0.95
CA GLU A 19 22.83 -11.01 0.65
C GLU A 19 21.86 -10.96 -0.51
N GLU A 20 20.68 -10.40 -0.26
CA GLU A 20 19.74 -9.99 -1.29
C GLU A 20 20.47 -8.91 -2.11
N GLN A 21 21.27 -9.35 -3.08
CA GLN A 21 21.98 -8.47 -3.99
C GLN A 21 20.89 -7.75 -4.79
N VAL A 22 20.62 -6.50 -4.40
CA VAL A 22 19.82 -5.57 -5.20
C VAL A 22 20.58 -5.41 -6.51
N VAL A 23 20.14 -6.14 -7.55
CA VAL A 23 20.69 -5.99 -8.90
C VAL A 23 20.23 -4.61 -9.37
N LEU A 24 21.11 -3.61 -9.26
CA LEU A 24 20.89 -2.28 -9.81
C LEU A 24 20.80 -2.40 -11.33
N GLU A 25 19.58 -2.32 -11.86
CA GLU A 25 19.31 -2.28 -13.31
C GLU A 25 19.63 -0.88 -13.88
N ARG A 26 20.91 -0.49 -13.82
CA ARG A 26 21.41 0.82 -14.25
C ARG A 26 22.18 0.70 -15.56
N THR A 27 21.82 1.52 -16.54
CA THR A 27 22.60 1.68 -17.78
C THR A 27 23.26 3.05 -17.79
N VAL A 28 24.49 3.10 -18.31
CA VAL A 28 25.33 4.30 -18.34
C VAL A 28 25.84 4.53 -19.76
N THR A 29 25.81 5.77 -20.24
CA THR A 29 26.41 6.14 -21.54
C THR A 29 26.93 7.57 -21.50
N THR A 30 28.15 7.78 -21.99
CA THR A 30 28.71 9.12 -22.18
C THR A 30 28.22 9.70 -23.50
N ILE A 31 27.55 10.85 -23.43
CA ILE A 31 27.07 11.59 -24.61
C ILE A 31 27.80 12.93 -24.67
N SER A 32 28.33 13.26 -25.84
CA SER A 32 29.05 14.51 -26.09
C SER A 32 28.14 15.57 -26.73
N THR A 33 28.73 16.70 -27.13
CA THR A 33 28.02 17.78 -27.84
C THR A 33 27.37 17.34 -29.15
N ALA A 34 27.75 16.20 -29.72
CA ALA A 34 27.13 15.62 -30.91
C ALA A 34 25.70 15.08 -30.68
N GLY A 35 25.29 14.93 -29.41
CA GLY A 35 24.03 14.26 -29.04
C GLY A 35 24.14 12.74 -29.09
N GLY A 36 23.07 12.05 -28.71
CA GLY A 36 23.08 10.59 -28.60
C GLY A 36 21.80 10.03 -28.00
N ALA A 37 21.79 8.72 -27.79
CA ALA A 37 20.67 8.03 -27.13
C ALA A 37 21.18 6.96 -26.16
N LEU A 38 20.40 6.70 -25.12
CA LEU A 38 20.65 5.72 -24.08
C LEU A 38 19.35 4.93 -23.83
N LYS A 39 19.45 3.60 -23.74
CA LYS A 39 18.32 2.73 -23.41
C LYS A 39 18.43 2.21 -21.98
N SER A 40 17.30 1.96 -21.34
CA SER A 40 17.23 1.27 -20.05
C SER A 40 17.67 -0.19 -20.18
N ALA A 41 18.03 -0.79 -19.05
CA ALA A 41 18.44 -2.20 -18.99
C ALA A 41 17.34 -3.17 -19.43
N ASP A 42 16.06 -2.81 -19.22
CA ASP A 42 14.90 -3.58 -19.66
C ASP A 42 14.50 -3.31 -21.13
N GLY A 43 15.19 -2.39 -21.81
CA GLY A 43 14.94 -2.01 -23.20
C GLY A 43 13.61 -1.28 -23.45
N LYS A 44 12.89 -0.87 -22.40
CA LYS A 44 11.56 -0.25 -22.52
C LYS A 44 11.56 1.27 -22.44
N ALA A 45 12.64 1.88 -21.96
CA ALA A 45 12.83 3.32 -21.99
C ALA A 45 14.04 3.70 -22.85
N GLU A 46 13.92 4.79 -23.59
CA GLU A 46 15.00 5.39 -24.40
C GLU A 46 15.05 6.90 -24.16
N LEU A 47 16.19 7.38 -23.70
CA LEU A 47 16.51 8.79 -23.56
C LEU A 47 17.27 9.25 -24.79
N THR A 48 16.80 10.30 -25.46
CA THR A 48 17.46 10.92 -26.60
C THR A 48 17.90 12.34 -26.24
N VAL A 49 19.19 12.59 -26.34
CA VAL A 49 19.84 13.88 -26.07
C VAL A 49 20.16 14.54 -27.41
N ALA A 50 19.55 15.68 -27.70
CA ALA A 50 19.80 16.39 -28.95
C ALA A 50 21.25 16.90 -29.04
N ALA A 51 21.76 17.06 -30.27
CA ALA A 51 23.04 17.71 -30.51
C ALA A 51 23.03 19.13 -29.91
N GLY A 52 24.11 19.49 -29.22
CA GLY A 52 24.23 20.77 -28.51
C GLY A 52 23.46 20.87 -27.19
N ALA A 53 22.80 19.80 -26.71
CA ALA A 53 22.11 19.82 -25.42
C ALA A 53 23.06 19.95 -24.22
N VAL A 54 24.28 19.43 -24.35
CA VAL A 54 25.37 19.54 -23.37
C VAL A 54 26.59 20.25 -23.97
N SER A 55 27.42 20.85 -23.11
CA SER A 55 28.61 21.61 -23.50
C SER A 55 29.90 20.78 -23.56
N GLY A 56 29.86 19.52 -23.12
CA GLY A 56 30.99 18.59 -23.10
C GLY A 56 30.54 17.14 -22.94
N GLU A 57 31.51 16.22 -22.83
CA GLU A 57 31.22 14.82 -22.52
C GLU A 57 30.54 14.72 -21.16
N THR A 58 29.34 14.15 -21.15
CA THR A 58 28.50 14.03 -19.96
C THR A 58 28.04 12.59 -19.83
N GLU A 59 28.14 12.03 -18.63
CA GLU A 59 27.66 10.68 -18.33
C GLU A 59 26.15 10.72 -18.03
N PHE A 60 25.37 10.00 -18.82
CA PHE A 60 23.93 9.85 -18.65
C PHE A 60 23.59 8.47 -18.11
N THR A 61 22.59 8.38 -17.23
CA THR A 61 22.15 7.11 -16.66
C THR A 61 20.64 6.93 -16.67
N ILE A 62 20.20 5.68 -16.84
CA ILE A 62 18.82 5.25 -16.62
C ILE A 62 18.85 4.06 -15.65
N GLU A 63 18.20 4.21 -14.50
CA GLU A 63 18.00 3.15 -13.52
C GLU A 63 16.54 2.69 -13.51
N VAL A 64 16.31 1.38 -13.56
CA VAL A 64 14.96 0.79 -13.58
C VAL A 64 14.53 0.45 -12.15
N ILE A 65 13.47 1.11 -11.68
CA ILE A 65 12.88 0.86 -10.36
C ILE A 65 11.62 0.01 -10.54
N ARG A 66 11.65 -1.21 -9.99
CA ARG A 66 10.53 -2.17 -9.98
C ARG A 66 9.82 -2.16 -8.63
N GLY A 67 8.55 -2.56 -8.62
CA GLY A 67 7.80 -2.72 -7.37
C GLY A 67 7.43 -1.41 -6.67
N SER A 68 7.40 -0.29 -7.40
CA SER A 68 6.92 0.99 -6.88
C SER A 68 5.49 0.87 -6.35
N ALA A 69 5.23 1.43 -5.16
CA ALA A 69 3.90 1.45 -4.54
C ALA A 69 2.92 2.43 -5.22
N VAL A 70 3.36 3.14 -6.26
CA VAL A 70 2.53 4.10 -7.00
C VAL A 70 1.50 3.36 -7.84
N SER A 71 0.22 3.67 -7.63
CA SER A 71 -0.89 3.08 -8.36
C SER A 71 -1.07 3.69 -9.75
N GLY A 72 -1.57 2.92 -10.71
CA GLY A 72 -1.88 3.39 -12.07
C GLY A 72 -0.66 3.64 -12.96
N LEU A 73 0.49 3.02 -12.62
CA LEU A 73 1.65 2.98 -13.49
C LEU A 73 1.41 2.00 -14.66
N ARG A 74 1.91 2.37 -15.83
CA ARG A 74 1.87 1.58 -17.06
C ARG A 74 3.27 1.18 -17.54
N SER A 75 4.29 1.47 -16.74
CA SER A 75 5.67 1.03 -16.94
C SER A 75 6.36 0.86 -15.58
N ALA A 76 7.61 0.41 -15.59
CA ALA A 76 8.49 0.65 -14.44
C ALA A 76 8.73 2.16 -14.26
N VAL A 77 9.28 2.54 -13.11
CA VAL A 77 9.77 3.91 -12.90
C VAL A 77 11.24 3.96 -13.36
N TYR A 78 11.62 5.01 -14.08
CA TYR A 78 12.96 5.20 -14.61
C TYR A 78 13.58 6.44 -13.99
N GLU A 79 14.61 6.25 -13.17
CA GLU A 79 15.39 7.34 -12.57
C GLU A 79 16.49 7.77 -13.53
N LEU A 80 16.52 9.06 -13.88
CA LEU A 80 17.46 9.62 -14.83
C LEU A 80 18.59 10.38 -14.14
N GLY A 81 19.82 10.17 -14.57
CA GLY A 81 21.00 10.90 -14.11
C GLY A 81 21.77 11.55 -15.27
N PRO A 82 22.49 12.67 -15.03
CA PRO A 82 22.74 13.29 -13.72
C PRO A 82 21.72 14.37 -13.34
N SER A 83 21.45 14.54 -12.04
CA SER A 83 20.56 15.59 -11.53
C SER A 83 21.17 16.99 -11.66
N GLY A 84 20.32 18.03 -11.73
CA GLY A 84 20.75 19.44 -11.76
C GLY A 84 21.34 19.94 -13.09
N LEU A 85 21.42 19.08 -14.12
CA LEU A 85 21.91 19.46 -15.43
C LEU A 85 20.88 20.32 -16.19
N GLN A 86 21.30 21.49 -16.67
CA GLN A 86 20.50 22.34 -17.56
C GLN A 86 20.84 22.04 -19.01
N PHE A 87 19.82 21.76 -19.83
CA PHE A 87 20.02 21.45 -21.24
C PHE A 87 19.83 22.67 -22.13
N ALA A 88 20.79 22.92 -23.02
CA ALA A 88 20.70 24.01 -24.00
C ALA A 88 19.85 23.65 -25.23
N ALA A 89 19.49 22.37 -25.37
CA ALA A 89 18.61 21.83 -26.41
C ALA A 89 17.73 20.72 -25.82
N PRO A 90 16.59 20.37 -26.45
CA PRO A 90 15.64 19.41 -25.90
C PRO A 90 16.24 18.02 -25.63
N VAL A 91 15.91 17.46 -24.48
CA VAL A 91 16.12 16.04 -24.17
C VAL A 91 14.76 15.35 -24.11
N THR A 92 14.62 14.23 -24.81
CA THR A 92 13.34 13.52 -24.94
C THR A 92 13.44 12.14 -24.30
N LEU A 93 12.44 11.76 -23.52
CA LEU A 93 12.30 10.40 -23.00
C LEU A 93 11.15 9.72 -23.74
N ARG A 94 11.37 8.47 -24.13
CA ARG A 94 10.37 7.55 -24.69
C ARG A 94 10.24 6.34 -23.78
N VAL A 95 9.01 5.93 -23.45
CA VAL A 95 8.71 4.79 -22.58
C VAL A 95 7.65 3.91 -23.22
N THR A 96 7.89 2.60 -23.26
CA THR A 96 6.92 1.59 -23.71
C THR A 96 5.95 1.22 -22.57
N ALA A 97 4.65 1.40 -22.80
CA ALA A 97 3.59 1.06 -21.86
C ALA A 97 3.19 -0.43 -21.90
N SER A 98 2.74 -0.97 -20.76
CA SER A 98 2.39 -2.39 -20.56
C SER A 98 1.15 -2.84 -21.35
N GLU A 99 0.15 -1.98 -21.53
CA GLU A 99 -1.14 -2.30 -22.18
C GLU A 99 -1.50 -1.31 -23.30
N ALA A 100 -2.22 -1.79 -24.32
CA ALA A 100 -2.35 -1.12 -25.62
C ALA A 100 -3.65 -0.31 -25.83
N THR A 101 -4.68 -0.57 -25.02
CA THR A 101 -6.04 -0.07 -25.27
C THR A 101 -6.24 1.35 -24.76
N GLU A 102 -5.63 1.71 -23.63
CA GLU A 102 -5.82 3.00 -22.99
C GLU A 102 -4.67 3.99 -23.26
N ARG A 103 -4.99 5.29 -23.36
CA ARG A 103 -4.02 6.38 -23.55
C ARG A 103 -3.09 6.50 -22.35
N ALA A 104 -1.79 6.68 -22.61
CA ALA A 104 -0.78 6.97 -21.59
C ALA A 104 -0.18 8.37 -21.77
N ILE A 105 0.23 8.99 -20.65
CA ILE A 105 1.07 10.19 -20.63
C ILE A 105 2.38 9.88 -19.91
N LEU A 106 3.42 10.64 -20.23
CA LEU A 106 4.65 10.62 -19.46
C LEU A 106 4.41 11.47 -18.21
N ALA A 107 4.77 10.95 -17.04
CA ALA A 107 4.67 11.70 -15.79
C ALA A 107 5.99 11.61 -15.02
N GLN A 108 6.35 12.72 -14.38
CA GLN A 108 7.34 12.73 -13.32
C GLN A 108 6.74 12.09 -12.08
N ILE A 109 7.49 11.21 -11.43
CA ILE A 109 7.10 10.51 -10.21
C ILE A 109 7.85 11.15 -9.04
N ASP A 110 7.09 11.72 -8.11
CA ASP A 110 7.60 12.34 -6.89
C ASP A 110 6.90 11.72 -5.67
N GLY A 111 7.56 10.75 -5.05
CA GLY A 111 6.95 9.85 -4.07
C GLY A 111 5.77 9.09 -4.67
N VAL A 112 4.55 9.45 -4.25
CA VAL A 112 3.28 8.90 -4.78
C VAL A 112 2.60 9.78 -5.83
N SER A 113 3.10 11.00 -6.02
CA SER A 113 2.55 11.97 -6.94
C SER A 113 2.96 11.67 -8.37
N LYS A 114 2.01 11.86 -9.30
CA LYS A 114 2.22 11.73 -10.75
C LYS A 114 2.00 13.09 -11.38
N ILE A 115 3.08 13.78 -11.76
CA ILE A 115 3.03 15.11 -12.36
C ILE A 115 3.12 14.95 -13.89
N PRO A 116 2.05 15.25 -14.65
CA PRO A 116 2.08 15.12 -16.11
C PRO A 116 3.19 15.95 -16.76
N VAL A 117 3.94 15.34 -17.68
CA VAL A 117 4.87 16.07 -18.54
C VAL A 117 4.06 16.71 -19.67
N THR A 118 3.98 18.05 -19.64
CA THR A 118 3.27 18.84 -20.65
C THR A 118 3.81 18.55 -22.05
N GLY A 119 2.91 18.34 -23.01
CA GLY A 119 3.28 18.00 -24.39
C GLY A 119 3.63 16.53 -24.61
N SER A 120 3.35 15.64 -23.65
CA SER A 120 3.44 14.19 -23.83
C SER A 120 2.66 13.72 -25.07
N ALA A 121 3.31 12.93 -25.93
CA ALA A 121 2.74 12.32 -27.12
C ALA A 121 2.70 10.81 -26.96
N TYR A 122 1.56 10.18 -27.27
CA TYR A 122 1.37 8.73 -27.22
C TYR A 122 1.17 8.15 -28.62
N ASP A 123 2.05 7.24 -29.02
CA ASP A 123 1.93 6.43 -30.23
C ASP A 123 1.25 5.10 -29.86
N ARG A 124 -0.06 4.99 -30.11
CA ARG A 124 -0.87 3.81 -29.78
C ARG A 124 -0.40 2.56 -30.54
N ALA A 125 0.08 2.69 -31.77
CA ALA A 125 0.52 1.56 -32.57
C ALA A 125 1.79 0.90 -31.99
N LYS A 126 2.68 1.73 -31.42
CA LYS A 126 3.91 1.26 -30.75
C LYS A 126 3.77 1.06 -29.25
N ARG A 127 2.70 1.60 -28.66
CA ARG A 127 2.47 1.70 -27.20
C ARG A 127 3.57 2.51 -26.51
N GLU A 128 4.03 3.55 -27.19
CA GLU A 128 5.13 4.39 -26.71
C GLU A 128 4.60 5.75 -26.32
N VAL A 129 4.90 6.18 -25.10
CA VAL A 129 4.72 7.57 -24.69
C VAL A 129 6.05 8.29 -24.75
N SER A 130 6.04 9.53 -25.21
CA SER A 130 7.25 10.36 -25.31
C SER A 130 6.99 11.78 -24.87
N GLY A 131 8.01 12.44 -24.31
CA GLY A 131 7.92 13.83 -23.86
C GLY A 131 9.29 14.46 -23.72
N THR A 132 9.35 15.79 -23.84
CA THR A 132 10.56 16.58 -23.59
C THR A 132 10.70 16.84 -22.10
N LEU A 133 11.91 16.63 -21.56
CA LEU A 133 12.20 16.77 -20.15
C LEU A 133 12.79 18.16 -19.85
N ALA A 134 12.28 18.81 -18.81
CA ALA A 134 12.85 20.07 -18.30
C ALA A 134 14.07 19.83 -17.40
N HIS A 135 14.08 18.69 -16.70
CA HIS A 135 15.13 18.25 -15.78
C HIS A 135 15.11 16.73 -15.65
N PHE A 136 16.14 16.15 -15.03
CA PHE A 136 16.19 14.73 -14.71
C PHE A 136 15.62 14.44 -13.33
N SER A 137 14.90 13.32 -13.24
CA SER A 137 14.15 12.84 -12.09
C SER A 137 13.67 11.41 -12.40
N SER A 138 12.75 10.89 -11.58
CA SER A 138 12.00 9.66 -11.85
C SER A 138 10.84 9.91 -12.81
N TYR A 139 10.71 9.07 -13.84
CA TYR A 139 9.63 9.16 -14.83
C TYR A 139 9.00 7.79 -15.10
N ALA A 140 7.71 7.80 -15.42
CA ALA A 140 6.99 6.60 -15.85
C ALA A 140 5.89 6.94 -16.86
N ALA A 141 5.48 5.94 -17.63
CA ALA A 141 4.21 5.99 -18.35
C ALA A 141 3.07 5.75 -17.34
N VAL A 142 2.07 6.63 -17.34
CA VAL A 142 0.89 6.52 -16.46
C VAL A 142 -0.40 6.68 -17.27
N ASN A 143 -1.52 6.25 -16.69
CA ASN A 143 -2.83 6.47 -17.31
C ASN A 143 -3.08 7.97 -17.51
N ALA A 144 -3.50 8.34 -18.72
CA ALA A 144 -3.83 9.71 -19.06
C ALA A 144 -5.30 10.00 -18.77
N PRO A 145 -5.64 10.92 -17.84
CA PRO A 145 -7.00 11.38 -17.74
C PRO A 145 -7.37 12.23 -18.96
N CYS A 146 -8.62 12.15 -19.42
CA CYS A 146 -9.15 12.98 -20.50
C CYS A 146 -9.95 14.18 -19.93
N GLY A 147 -9.91 15.32 -20.61
CA GLY A 147 -10.77 16.48 -20.33
C GLY A 147 -11.89 16.70 -21.35
N ALA A 148 -11.76 16.15 -22.56
CA ALA A 148 -12.73 16.29 -23.64
C ALA A 148 -12.66 15.10 -24.63
N ASN A 149 -13.73 14.87 -25.40
CA ASN A 149 -13.79 13.73 -26.35
C ASN A 149 -12.69 13.77 -27.41
N GLY A 150 -12.27 14.97 -27.84
CA GLY A 150 -11.17 15.13 -28.81
C GLY A 150 -9.80 14.68 -28.29
N GLU A 151 -9.71 14.40 -27.00
CA GLU A 151 -8.52 13.86 -26.33
C GLU A 151 -8.52 12.33 -26.23
N CYS A 152 -9.60 11.69 -26.69
CA CYS A 152 -9.79 10.25 -26.79
C CYS A 152 -9.66 9.78 -28.25
N ALA A 153 -9.52 8.46 -28.46
CA ALA A 153 -9.37 7.94 -29.82
C ALA A 153 -10.66 8.12 -30.64
N ALA A 154 -10.55 7.98 -31.96
CA ALA A 154 -11.71 8.01 -32.84
C ALA A 154 -12.70 6.90 -32.43
N GLY A 155 -13.93 7.29 -32.08
CA GLY A 155 -14.94 6.38 -31.54
C GLY A 155 -14.92 6.24 -30.01
N GLU A 156 -14.21 7.09 -29.28
CA GLU A 156 -14.24 7.16 -27.81
C GLU A 156 -14.77 8.53 -27.35
N ILE A 157 -15.44 8.59 -26.20
CA ILE A 157 -15.80 9.82 -25.49
C ILE A 157 -15.06 9.93 -24.16
N CYS A 158 -14.86 11.16 -23.71
CA CYS A 158 -14.28 11.42 -22.41
C CYS A 158 -15.38 11.47 -21.34
N GLN A 159 -15.36 10.53 -20.41
CA GLN A 159 -16.31 10.47 -19.30
C GLN A 159 -15.59 10.18 -17.99
N ASN A 160 -15.85 10.99 -16.95
CA ASN A 160 -15.23 10.87 -15.63
C ASN A 160 -13.69 10.82 -15.65
N GLY A 161 -13.07 11.51 -16.62
CA GLY A 161 -11.62 11.51 -16.80
C GLY A 161 -11.07 10.26 -17.49
N GLY A 162 -11.90 9.31 -17.93
CA GLY A 162 -11.49 8.15 -18.72
C GLY A 162 -12.02 8.20 -20.15
N CYS A 163 -11.23 7.71 -21.12
CA CYS A 163 -11.70 7.52 -22.49
C CYS A 163 -12.46 6.19 -22.57
N GLN A 164 -13.76 6.25 -22.88
CA GLN A 164 -14.63 5.09 -23.02
C GLN A 164 -15.12 4.97 -24.46
N GLY A 165 -15.35 3.75 -24.93
CA GLY A 165 -15.92 3.50 -26.25
C GLY A 165 -17.26 4.21 -26.40
N ALA A 166 -17.40 5.03 -27.44
CA ALA A 166 -18.64 5.66 -27.84
C ALA A 166 -19.39 4.69 -28.75
N CYS A 167 -20.69 4.55 -28.54
CA CYS A 167 -21.48 3.60 -29.30
C CYS A 167 -22.88 4.15 -29.58
N THR A 168 -23.48 3.64 -30.65
CA THR A 168 -24.89 3.80 -30.96
C THR A 168 -25.60 2.46 -31.11
N VAL A 169 -24.84 1.40 -31.35
CA VAL A 169 -25.26 0.00 -31.41
C VAL A 169 -24.19 -0.89 -30.81
N ASP A 170 -24.54 -2.10 -30.38
CA ASP A 170 -23.61 -3.02 -29.69
C ASP A 170 -22.40 -3.42 -30.54
N SER A 171 -22.52 -3.41 -31.87
CA SER A 171 -21.41 -3.70 -32.78
C SER A 171 -20.31 -2.65 -32.78
N ASP A 172 -20.57 -1.47 -32.21
CA ASP A 172 -19.58 -0.41 -32.03
C ASP A 172 -18.64 -0.75 -30.84
N CYS A 173 -19.00 -1.73 -30.00
CA CYS A 173 -18.29 -2.07 -28.78
C CYS A 173 -17.31 -3.26 -28.96
N PRO A 174 -16.20 -3.27 -28.18
CA PRO A 174 -15.29 -4.42 -28.11
C PRO A 174 -16.01 -5.70 -27.67
N THR A 175 -15.44 -6.86 -28.03
CA THR A 175 -16.01 -8.17 -27.70
C THR A 175 -16.25 -8.31 -26.19
N GLY A 176 -17.51 -8.54 -25.79
CA GLY A 176 -17.90 -8.71 -24.38
C GLY A 176 -18.52 -7.46 -23.74
N GLU A 177 -18.64 -6.35 -24.47
CA GLU A 177 -19.32 -5.13 -24.03
C GLU A 177 -20.58 -4.86 -24.87
N ALA A 178 -21.55 -4.17 -24.27
CA ALA A 178 -22.79 -3.74 -24.95
C ALA A 178 -22.90 -2.22 -24.91
N CYS A 179 -23.65 -1.66 -25.85
CA CYS A 179 -23.87 -0.23 -25.92
C CYS A 179 -25.00 0.19 -24.97
N ASP A 180 -24.68 0.98 -23.95
CA ASP A 180 -25.71 1.59 -23.13
C ASP A 180 -26.40 2.72 -23.93
N ALA A 181 -27.65 2.47 -24.33
CA ALA A 181 -28.42 3.41 -25.14
C ALA A 181 -28.74 4.74 -24.43
N ALA A 182 -28.64 4.81 -23.10
CA ALA A 182 -28.87 6.03 -22.33
C ALA A 182 -27.63 6.92 -22.26
N THR A 183 -26.44 6.32 -22.19
CA THR A 183 -25.16 7.06 -22.06
C THR A 183 -24.36 7.13 -23.36
N GLY A 184 -24.65 6.26 -24.32
CA GLY A 184 -23.88 6.09 -25.56
C GLY A 184 -22.48 5.52 -25.32
N THR A 185 -22.30 4.75 -24.25
CA THR A 185 -21.00 4.17 -23.85
C THR A 185 -21.01 2.66 -23.89
N CYS A 186 -19.89 2.09 -24.32
CA CYS A 186 -19.63 0.66 -24.18
C CYS A 186 -19.35 0.34 -22.71
N SER A 187 -20.07 -0.63 -22.16
CA SER A 187 -19.85 -1.13 -20.80
C SER A 187 -20.01 -2.64 -20.80
N ALA A 188 -19.22 -3.31 -19.95
CA ALA A 188 -19.44 -4.71 -19.64
C ALA A 188 -20.89 -4.83 -19.15
N PRO A 189 -21.73 -5.64 -19.79
CA PRO A 189 -23.13 -5.68 -19.41
C PRO A 189 -23.20 -6.22 -17.98
N ASN A 190 -23.82 -5.46 -17.08
CA ASN A 190 -23.98 -5.83 -15.65
C ASN A 190 -24.84 -7.10 -15.43
N THR A 191 -25.25 -7.74 -16.51
CA THR A 191 -25.90 -9.05 -16.61
C THR A 191 -25.48 -9.65 -17.95
N PRO A 192 -25.17 -10.96 -18.07
CA PRO A 192 -24.79 -11.52 -19.37
C PRO A 192 -25.96 -11.35 -20.34
N VAL A 193 -25.77 -10.52 -21.36
CA VAL A 193 -26.77 -10.29 -22.41
C VAL A 193 -26.66 -11.40 -23.42
N CYS A 194 -27.80 -11.90 -23.87
CA CYS A 194 -27.90 -13.02 -24.79
C CYS A 194 -28.89 -12.71 -25.89
N SER A 195 -28.67 -13.29 -27.06
CA SER A 195 -29.63 -13.30 -28.18
C SER A 195 -30.23 -14.69 -28.38
N THR A 196 -29.49 -15.72 -27.95
CA THR A 196 -29.85 -17.12 -27.99
C THR A 196 -29.29 -17.85 -26.77
N ASP A 197 -29.79 -19.05 -26.50
CA ASP A 197 -29.41 -19.81 -25.31
C ASP A 197 -27.94 -20.27 -25.30
N SER A 198 -27.31 -20.35 -26.48
CA SER A 198 -25.88 -20.65 -26.64
C SER A 198 -24.95 -19.53 -26.18
N ASP A 199 -25.48 -18.33 -25.97
CA ASP A 199 -24.73 -17.18 -25.48
C ASP A 199 -24.55 -17.23 -23.95
N CYS A 200 -25.24 -18.16 -23.27
CA CYS A 200 -25.23 -18.32 -21.82
C CYS A 200 -24.35 -19.50 -21.36
N ALA A 201 -23.84 -19.41 -20.12
CA ALA A 201 -23.04 -20.47 -19.52
C ALA A 201 -23.87 -21.74 -19.27
N THR A 202 -23.21 -22.90 -19.15
CA THR A 202 -23.87 -24.20 -18.92
C THR A 202 -24.86 -24.12 -17.74
N GLY A 203 -26.15 -24.40 -18.01
CA GLY A 203 -27.23 -24.31 -17.00
C GLY A 203 -27.99 -22.99 -16.97
N GLN A 204 -27.79 -22.10 -17.96
CA GLN A 204 -28.51 -20.84 -18.12
C GLN A 204 -29.24 -20.78 -19.48
N ARG A 205 -30.32 -20.00 -19.54
CA ARG A 205 -31.09 -19.74 -20.77
C ARG A 205 -31.23 -18.25 -21.01
N CYS A 206 -31.36 -17.85 -22.27
CA CYS A 206 -31.62 -16.47 -22.62
C CYS A 206 -33.09 -16.08 -22.42
N ASP A 207 -33.38 -15.25 -21.42
CA ASP A 207 -34.71 -14.70 -21.16
C ASP A 207 -34.71 -13.17 -21.29
N ASN A 208 -35.50 -12.65 -22.24
CA ASN A 208 -35.62 -11.21 -22.54
C ASN A 208 -34.27 -10.47 -22.64
N GLY A 209 -33.26 -11.12 -23.21
CA GLY A 209 -31.93 -10.55 -23.38
C GLY A 209 -31.01 -10.71 -22.17
N VAL A 210 -31.36 -11.52 -21.17
CA VAL A 210 -30.54 -11.77 -19.97
C VAL A 210 -30.40 -13.27 -19.70
N CYS A 211 -29.18 -13.75 -19.48
CA CYS A 211 -28.93 -15.12 -19.05
C CYS A 211 -29.37 -15.31 -17.59
N SER A 212 -30.37 -16.15 -17.35
CA SER A 212 -30.90 -16.44 -16.02
C SER A 212 -30.70 -17.92 -15.63
N THR A 213 -30.54 -18.18 -14.32
CA THR A 213 -30.33 -19.52 -13.73
C THR A 213 -31.60 -20.12 -13.13
N GLY A 214 -32.80 -19.75 -13.59
CA GLY A 214 -34.05 -20.07 -12.87
C GLY A 214 -35.21 -20.49 -13.77
N SER A 215 -35.77 -21.66 -13.43
CA SER A 215 -37.07 -22.24 -13.81
C SER A 215 -37.92 -21.39 -14.76
N VAL A 216 -37.94 -21.81 -16.03
CA VAL A 216 -38.68 -21.17 -17.11
C VAL A 216 -40.17 -21.33 -16.87
N THR A 217 -40.87 -20.19 -16.86
CA THR A 217 -42.33 -20.24 -17.05
C THR A 217 -42.65 -20.59 -18.49
N CYS A 218 -43.54 -21.55 -18.71
CA CYS A 218 -43.79 -22.13 -20.03
C CYS A 218 -45.26 -21.98 -20.44
N ASN A 219 -45.56 -21.95 -21.73
CA ASN A 219 -46.94 -21.97 -22.24
C ASN A 219 -47.24 -23.20 -23.10
N SER A 220 -46.22 -24.03 -23.36
CA SER A 220 -46.27 -25.29 -24.09
C SER A 220 -44.97 -26.07 -23.84
N SER A 221 -45.01 -27.41 -23.95
CA SER A 221 -43.84 -28.26 -23.66
C SER A 221 -42.66 -28.03 -24.61
N GLY A 222 -42.90 -27.51 -25.83
CA GLY A 222 -41.81 -27.13 -26.75
C GLY A 222 -41.01 -25.91 -26.30
N ALA A 223 -41.46 -25.20 -25.27
CA ALA A 223 -40.73 -24.11 -24.63
C ALA A 223 -39.76 -24.61 -23.55
N CYS A 224 -39.76 -25.91 -23.21
CA CYS A 224 -38.91 -26.52 -22.20
C CYS A 224 -37.73 -27.28 -22.85
N SER A 225 -36.72 -27.63 -22.04
CA SER A 225 -35.54 -28.36 -22.53
C SER A 225 -35.90 -29.78 -22.97
N ALA A 226 -35.03 -30.42 -23.75
CA ALA A 226 -35.25 -31.81 -24.18
C ALA A 226 -35.31 -32.74 -22.95
N GLY A 227 -36.50 -33.29 -22.66
CA GLY A 227 -36.78 -34.12 -21.47
C GLY A 227 -37.82 -33.52 -20.51
N GLU A 228 -38.20 -32.25 -20.71
CA GLU A 228 -39.13 -31.53 -19.83
C GLU A 228 -40.49 -31.26 -20.52
N SER A 229 -41.56 -31.28 -19.73
CA SER A 229 -42.90 -30.85 -20.16
C SER A 229 -43.35 -29.60 -19.42
N CYS A 230 -44.19 -28.80 -20.07
CA CYS A 230 -44.76 -27.62 -19.46
C CYS A 230 -45.98 -27.95 -18.61
N VAL A 231 -45.85 -27.88 -17.28
CA VAL A 231 -46.95 -28.17 -16.34
C VAL A 231 -47.24 -26.92 -15.50
N ASN A 232 -48.47 -26.41 -15.58
CA ASN A 232 -48.93 -25.22 -14.84
C ASN A 232 -48.03 -23.99 -14.99
N GLY A 233 -47.46 -23.84 -16.17
CA GLY A 233 -46.60 -22.70 -16.47
C GLY A 233 -45.21 -22.82 -15.91
N ILE A 234 -44.73 -24.02 -15.56
CA ILE A 234 -43.37 -24.30 -15.10
C ILE A 234 -42.85 -25.52 -15.86
N CYS A 235 -41.64 -25.45 -16.41
CA CYS A 235 -40.99 -26.62 -17.00
C CYS A 235 -40.59 -27.59 -15.89
N VAL A 236 -41.07 -28.83 -15.99
CA VAL A 236 -40.74 -29.91 -15.07
C VAL A 236 -40.12 -31.06 -15.85
N ASP A 237 -39.07 -31.67 -15.31
CA ASP A 237 -38.55 -32.95 -15.81
C ASP A 237 -39.66 -33.99 -15.70
N GLU A 238 -40.16 -34.46 -16.83
CA GLU A 238 -41.03 -35.63 -16.81
C GLU A 238 -40.13 -36.86 -16.90
N ASN A 239 -40.22 -37.71 -15.87
CA ASN A 239 -39.57 -39.01 -15.77
C ASN A 239 -40.18 -39.97 -16.83
N LEU A 240 -39.91 -39.66 -18.09
CA LEU A 240 -40.48 -40.30 -19.27
C LEU A 240 -39.63 -41.50 -19.69
N CYS A 241 -40.30 -42.54 -20.16
CA CYS A 241 -39.68 -43.75 -20.65
C CYS A 241 -40.37 -44.25 -21.91
N ALA A 242 -39.62 -44.85 -22.84
CA ALA A 242 -40.17 -45.63 -23.94
C ALA A 242 -40.19 -47.13 -23.62
N SER A 243 -39.38 -47.58 -22.65
CA SER A 243 -39.28 -48.97 -22.22
C SER A 243 -38.79 -49.09 -20.76
N ASP A 244 -39.03 -50.24 -20.14
CA ASP A 244 -38.62 -50.50 -18.74
C ASP A 244 -37.10 -50.36 -18.50
N ALA A 245 -36.28 -50.48 -19.55
CA ALA A 245 -34.83 -50.35 -19.45
C ALA A 245 -34.34 -48.91 -19.24
N GLU A 246 -35.21 -47.93 -19.51
CA GLU A 246 -34.95 -46.51 -19.31
C GLU A 246 -35.36 -46.03 -17.92
N CYS A 247 -36.02 -46.89 -17.14
CA CYS A 247 -36.45 -46.60 -15.78
C CYS A 247 -35.44 -47.06 -14.73
N ALA A 248 -35.44 -46.39 -13.58
CA ALA A 248 -34.63 -46.79 -12.45
C ALA A 248 -35.06 -48.19 -11.96
N ARG A 249 -34.12 -48.94 -11.36
CA ARG A 249 -34.33 -50.33 -10.98
C ARG A 249 -35.45 -50.43 -9.93
N GLY A 250 -36.59 -51.05 -10.29
CA GLY A 250 -37.79 -51.13 -9.43
C GLY A 250 -39.01 -50.40 -9.98
N GLU A 251 -38.83 -49.69 -11.10
CA GLU A 251 -39.89 -49.03 -11.86
C GLU A 251 -40.16 -49.76 -13.18
N SER A 252 -41.40 -49.65 -13.67
CA SER A 252 -41.80 -50.12 -14.99
C SER A 252 -42.37 -48.96 -15.78
N CYS A 253 -42.10 -48.95 -17.08
CA CYS A 253 -42.55 -47.93 -17.97
C CYS A 253 -44.03 -48.13 -18.30
N GLN A 254 -44.90 -47.36 -17.64
CA GLN A 254 -46.34 -47.44 -17.86
C GLN A 254 -46.86 -46.12 -18.40
N ASN A 255 -47.48 -46.17 -19.58
CA ASN A 255 -48.04 -45.02 -20.27
C ASN A 255 -47.03 -43.87 -20.47
N GLY A 256 -45.77 -44.21 -20.73
CA GLY A 256 -44.71 -43.25 -21.02
C GLY A 256 -44.06 -42.63 -19.79
N VAL A 257 -44.41 -43.06 -18.57
CA VAL A 257 -43.84 -42.56 -17.31
C VAL A 257 -43.31 -43.75 -16.51
N CYS A 258 -42.13 -43.60 -15.90
CA CYS A 258 -41.62 -44.61 -14.98
C CYS A 258 -42.49 -44.64 -13.73
N THR A 259 -43.16 -45.77 -13.50
CA THR A 259 -44.05 -45.97 -12.35
C THR A 259 -43.50 -47.09 -11.47
N VAL A 260 -43.45 -46.86 -10.16
CA VAL A 260 -43.12 -47.90 -9.17
C VAL A 260 -44.17 -48.99 -9.22
N GLN A 261 -43.74 -50.23 -9.46
CA GLN A 261 -44.66 -51.37 -9.50
C GLN A 261 -44.94 -51.85 -8.07
N ALA A 262 -46.21 -51.94 -7.67
CA ALA A 262 -46.55 -52.65 -6.43
C ALA A 262 -46.15 -54.13 -6.59
N ASN A 263 -45.21 -54.61 -5.77
CA ASN A 263 -44.51 -55.91 -5.81
C ASN A 263 -43.08 -55.92 -6.41
N SER A 264 -42.33 -54.81 -6.37
CA SER A 264 -40.91 -54.75 -6.74
C SER A 264 -39.97 -55.59 -5.84
N CYS A 265 -40.45 -56.11 -4.70
CA CYS A 265 -39.66 -57.02 -3.85
C CYS A 265 -40.53 -58.03 -3.09
N SER A 266 -39.96 -59.20 -2.78
CA SER A 266 -40.60 -60.22 -1.93
C SER A 266 -39.89 -60.44 -0.59
N ALA A 267 -38.68 -59.89 -0.44
CA ALA A 267 -37.86 -59.89 0.77
C ALA A 267 -36.76 -58.82 0.64
N THR A 268 -36.22 -58.34 1.76
CA THR A 268 -35.18 -57.27 1.81
C THR A 268 -33.97 -57.53 0.92
N GLY A 269 -33.53 -58.80 0.77
CA GLY A 269 -32.40 -59.14 -0.11
C GLY A 269 -32.68 -59.00 -1.62
N ALA A 270 -33.92 -58.71 -2.03
CA ALA A 270 -34.27 -58.37 -3.40
C ALA A 270 -34.11 -56.86 -3.70
N CYS A 271 -33.85 -56.04 -2.68
CA CYS A 271 -33.64 -54.60 -2.78
C CYS A 271 -32.15 -54.23 -2.82
N ALA A 272 -31.83 -52.98 -3.16
CA ALA A 272 -30.44 -52.52 -3.21
C ALA A 272 -29.82 -52.48 -1.79
N PRO A 273 -28.47 -52.46 -1.65
CA PRO A 273 -27.84 -52.28 -0.33
C PRO A 273 -28.31 -50.97 0.32
N GLY A 274 -28.91 -51.06 1.50
CA GLY A 274 -29.53 -49.92 2.20
C GLY A 274 -31.02 -49.74 1.90
N GLU A 275 -31.74 -50.79 1.51
CA GLU A 275 -33.19 -50.79 1.33
C GLU A 275 -33.85 -52.04 1.95
N SER A 276 -35.04 -51.87 2.54
CA SER A 276 -35.88 -52.94 3.07
C SER A 276 -37.14 -53.14 2.26
N CYS A 277 -37.57 -54.40 2.14
CA CYS A 277 -38.81 -54.72 1.46
C CYS A 277 -40.00 -54.57 2.42
N VAL A 278 -40.76 -53.49 2.28
CA VAL A 278 -41.96 -53.23 3.10
C VAL A 278 -43.19 -53.26 2.20
N ASN A 279 -44.10 -54.20 2.48
CA ASN A 279 -45.36 -54.38 1.74
C ASN A 279 -45.20 -54.52 0.22
N GLY A 280 -44.13 -55.19 -0.22
CA GLY A 280 -43.88 -55.45 -1.63
C GLY A 280 -43.18 -54.31 -2.38
N VAL A 281 -42.70 -53.28 -1.67
CA VAL A 281 -41.97 -52.15 -2.24
C VAL A 281 -40.63 -52.03 -1.53
N CYS A 282 -39.54 -51.88 -2.29
CA CYS A 282 -38.24 -51.52 -1.72
C CYS A 282 -38.33 -50.09 -1.24
N VAL A 283 -38.25 -49.92 0.07
CA VAL A 283 -38.13 -48.61 0.68
C VAL A 283 -36.71 -48.49 1.19
N GLN A 284 -36.13 -47.30 1.09
CA GLN A 284 -34.80 -47.05 1.63
C GLN A 284 -34.79 -47.40 3.12
N ASP A 285 -33.78 -48.16 3.55
CA ASP A 285 -33.52 -48.40 4.96
C ASP A 285 -33.32 -47.02 5.54
N SER A 286 -34.28 -46.62 6.36
CA SER A 286 -34.22 -45.35 7.05
C SER A 286 -32.91 -45.29 7.81
N GLU A 287 -32.10 -44.27 7.54
CA GLU A 287 -30.80 -44.02 8.20
C GLU A 287 -30.94 -43.99 9.73
N CYS A 288 -32.17 -43.78 10.22
CA CYS A 288 -32.54 -43.86 11.61
C CYS A 288 -33.95 -44.45 11.80
N ALA A 289 -34.17 -45.19 12.88
CA ALA A 289 -35.50 -45.55 13.39
C ALA A 289 -35.91 -44.69 14.60
N SER A 290 -34.91 -44.09 15.24
CA SER A 290 -35.02 -43.19 16.37
C SER A 290 -33.86 -42.19 16.37
N ASP A 291 -33.97 -41.11 17.15
CA ASP A 291 -32.92 -40.08 17.23
C ASP A 291 -31.55 -40.65 17.67
N GLY A 292 -31.53 -41.78 18.38
CA GLY A 292 -30.30 -42.43 18.84
C GLY A 292 -29.48 -43.10 17.73
N ASP A 293 -30.08 -43.28 16.55
CA ASP A 293 -29.41 -43.83 15.37
C ASP A 293 -28.67 -42.73 14.58
N CYS A 294 -28.93 -41.45 14.88
CA CYS A 294 -28.36 -40.31 14.19
C CYS A 294 -27.07 -39.79 14.82
N ALA A 295 -26.26 -39.09 14.02
CA ALA A 295 -25.09 -38.39 14.52
C ALA A 295 -25.49 -37.26 15.48
N ARG A 296 -24.55 -36.84 16.33
CA ARG A 296 -24.78 -35.81 17.33
C ARG A 296 -25.26 -34.50 16.66
N GLY A 297 -26.43 -34.01 17.04
CA GLY A 297 -27.05 -32.80 16.49
C GLY A 297 -28.16 -33.03 15.47
N GLU A 298 -28.47 -34.28 15.15
CA GLU A 298 -29.54 -34.66 14.22
C GLU A 298 -30.70 -35.36 14.94
N SER A 299 -31.89 -35.30 14.36
CA SER A 299 -33.05 -36.05 14.83
C SER A 299 -33.68 -36.81 13.68
N CYS A 300 -34.28 -37.95 14.03
CA CYS A 300 -34.83 -38.86 13.05
C CYS A 300 -36.21 -38.38 12.61
N GLN A 301 -36.28 -37.73 11.45
CA GLN A 301 -37.54 -37.31 10.85
C GLN A 301 -37.81 -38.10 9.59
N ASN A 302 -38.92 -38.84 9.59
CA ASN A 302 -39.38 -39.65 8.46
C ASN A 302 -38.30 -40.61 7.91
N GLY A 303 -37.45 -41.13 8.81
CA GLY A 303 -36.42 -42.11 8.48
C GLY A 303 -35.13 -41.53 7.92
N ILE A 304 -34.94 -40.20 8.00
CA ILE A 304 -33.71 -39.52 7.61
C ILE A 304 -33.21 -38.71 8.81
N CYS A 305 -31.92 -38.77 9.08
CA CYS A 305 -31.30 -37.91 10.09
C CYS A 305 -31.27 -36.49 9.53
N THR A 306 -32.22 -35.67 9.99
CA THR A 306 -32.31 -34.28 9.57
C THR A 306 -31.67 -33.42 10.65
N VAL A 307 -30.88 -32.43 10.22
CA VAL A 307 -30.40 -31.38 11.11
C VAL A 307 -31.62 -30.54 11.48
N GLN A 308 -32.27 -30.86 12.59
CA GLN A 308 -33.31 -30.01 13.14
C GLN A 308 -32.63 -28.77 13.67
N GLY A 309 -32.71 -27.70 12.87
CA GLY A 309 -32.14 -26.39 13.14
C GLY A 309 -32.12 -26.09 14.63
N ASN A 310 -30.95 -26.28 15.20
CA ASN A 310 -30.59 -25.85 16.53
C ASN A 310 -31.42 -26.42 17.68
N SER A 311 -32.13 -27.57 17.57
CA SER A 311 -32.97 -28.09 18.67
C SER A 311 -32.25 -29.11 19.60
N CYS A 312 -32.60 -29.17 20.88
CA CYS A 312 -31.94 -30.04 21.87
C CYS A 312 -32.87 -30.43 23.04
N ASN A 313 -32.56 -31.52 23.76
CA ASN A 313 -33.30 -31.92 24.98
C ASN A 313 -32.42 -31.94 26.25
N ALA A 314 -31.10 -31.81 26.10
CA ALA A 314 -30.12 -31.69 27.17
C ALA A 314 -28.82 -31.07 26.61
N SER A 315 -28.04 -30.37 27.44
CA SER A 315 -26.81 -29.68 26.97
C SER A 315 -25.75 -30.62 26.38
N GLY A 316 -25.79 -31.89 26.78
CA GLY A 316 -24.94 -32.93 26.19
C GLY A 316 -25.32 -33.34 24.76
N ALA A 317 -26.36 -32.75 24.16
CA ALA A 317 -26.76 -32.95 22.77
C ALA A 317 -26.24 -31.83 21.83
N CYS A 318 -25.65 -30.76 22.37
CA CYS A 318 -25.12 -29.63 21.61
C CYS A 318 -23.60 -29.76 21.35
N ASP A 319 -23.07 -28.93 20.46
CA ASP A 319 -21.65 -28.90 20.15
C ASP A 319 -20.80 -28.43 21.35
N PRO A 320 -19.50 -28.79 21.41
CA PRO A 320 -18.61 -28.35 22.49
C PRO A 320 -18.59 -26.82 22.59
N GLY A 321 -19.04 -26.29 23.73
CA GLY A 321 -19.20 -24.85 23.93
C GLY A 321 -20.63 -24.34 23.83
N GLU A 322 -21.64 -25.23 23.75
CA GLU A 322 -23.06 -24.87 23.75
C GLU A 322 -23.83 -25.50 24.92
N SER A 323 -25.00 -24.95 25.27
CA SER A 323 -25.93 -25.53 26.24
C SER A 323 -27.34 -25.54 25.71
N CYS A 324 -28.12 -26.53 26.14
CA CYS A 324 -29.48 -26.68 25.68
C CYS A 324 -30.43 -25.82 26.50
N VAL A 325 -30.99 -24.77 25.90
CA VAL A 325 -31.93 -23.86 26.56
C VAL A 325 -33.24 -23.83 25.79
N ASN A 326 -34.34 -24.20 26.45
CA ASN A 326 -35.71 -24.21 25.89
C ASN A 326 -35.86 -24.97 24.57
N GLY A 327 -35.19 -26.10 24.47
CA GLY A 327 -35.28 -26.92 23.26
C GLY A 327 -34.33 -26.47 22.16
N VAL A 328 -33.44 -25.50 22.40
CA VAL A 328 -32.53 -24.93 21.40
C VAL A 328 -31.08 -24.90 21.90
N CYS A 329 -30.14 -25.38 21.10
CA CYS A 329 -28.70 -25.26 21.38
C CYS A 329 -28.31 -23.80 21.23
N VAL A 330 -27.88 -23.20 22.33
CA VAL A 330 -27.35 -21.84 22.33
C VAL A 330 -25.88 -21.92 22.72
N ALA A 331 -25.04 -21.24 21.94
CA ALA A 331 -23.63 -21.04 22.29
C ALA A 331 -23.53 -20.53 23.73
N GLN A 332 -22.62 -21.11 24.52
CA GLN A 332 -22.38 -20.71 25.90
C GLN A 332 -21.70 -19.35 25.95
N ASN A 333 -22.51 -18.33 25.71
CA ASN A 333 -22.35 -17.02 26.29
C ASN A 333 -23.58 -16.78 27.17
N VAL A 334 -23.95 -17.73 28.03
CA VAL A 334 -25.08 -17.59 28.97
C VAL A 334 -24.57 -17.81 30.38
N CYS A 335 -24.94 -16.93 31.29
CA CYS A 335 -24.39 -16.87 32.64
C CYS A 335 -25.48 -16.53 33.65
N THR A 336 -25.24 -16.84 34.91
CA THR A 336 -26.07 -16.33 36.03
C THR A 336 -25.28 -15.40 36.94
N THR A 337 -23.94 -15.53 36.91
CA THR A 337 -22.97 -14.72 37.64
C THR A 337 -21.71 -14.54 36.80
N ASP A 338 -20.88 -13.55 37.11
CA ASP A 338 -19.69 -13.20 36.29
C ASP A 338 -18.63 -14.31 36.25
N SER A 339 -18.58 -15.18 37.25
CA SER A 339 -17.67 -16.33 37.32
C SER A 339 -17.96 -17.42 36.29
N ASP A 340 -19.14 -17.37 35.68
CA ASP A 340 -19.54 -18.30 34.62
C ASP A 340 -18.90 -17.90 33.26
N CYS A 341 -18.32 -16.70 33.15
CA CYS A 341 -17.79 -16.15 31.91
C CYS A 341 -16.26 -16.26 31.79
N ALA A 342 -15.77 -16.20 30.55
CA ALA A 342 -14.33 -16.25 30.29
C ALA A 342 -13.61 -15.02 30.87
N ARG A 343 -12.30 -15.13 31.08
CA ARG A 343 -11.48 -14.06 31.69
C ARG A 343 -11.60 -12.77 30.87
N GLY A 344 -12.27 -11.75 31.42
CA GLY A 344 -12.54 -10.46 30.77
C GLY A 344 -13.99 -10.19 30.40
N GLU A 345 -14.93 -11.05 30.79
CA GLU A 345 -16.36 -10.92 30.51
C GLU A 345 -17.18 -10.84 31.81
N SER A 346 -18.37 -10.22 31.73
CA SER A 346 -19.32 -10.17 32.84
C SER A 346 -20.71 -10.54 32.38
N CYS A 347 -21.47 -11.06 33.33
CA CYS A 347 -22.79 -11.60 33.09
C CYS A 347 -23.86 -10.52 33.08
N SER A 348 -24.38 -10.19 31.90
CA SER A 348 -25.43 -9.19 31.73
C SER A 348 -26.63 -9.78 31.01
N SER A 349 -27.82 -9.66 31.62
CA SER A 349 -29.08 -10.20 31.09
C SER A 349 -29.02 -11.68 30.73
N GLY A 350 -28.27 -12.44 31.52
CA GLY A 350 -28.09 -13.88 31.31
C GLY A 350 -27.13 -14.21 30.18
N ILE A 351 -26.38 -13.24 29.64
CA ILE A 351 -25.42 -13.45 28.55
C ILE A 351 -24.03 -12.98 28.98
N CYS A 352 -23.00 -13.81 28.75
CA CYS A 352 -21.60 -13.39 28.90
C CYS A 352 -21.31 -12.39 27.80
N SER A 353 -21.29 -11.12 28.19
CA SER A 353 -20.91 -10.05 27.31
C SER A 353 -19.46 -9.69 27.63
N VAL A 354 -18.65 -9.50 26.58
CA VAL A 354 -17.47 -8.64 26.71
C VAL A 354 -17.99 -7.27 27.12
N GLN A 355 -17.92 -6.99 28.43
CA GLN A 355 -17.95 -5.63 28.91
C GLN A 355 -16.70 -5.01 28.33
N THR A 356 -16.83 -4.35 27.17
CA THR A 356 -15.77 -3.53 26.62
C THR A 356 -15.38 -2.57 27.73
N ASN A 357 -14.25 -2.85 28.38
CA ASN A 357 -13.66 -2.10 29.49
C ASN A 357 -14.25 -2.34 30.90
N ALA A 358 -14.19 -3.56 31.46
CA ALA A 358 -14.44 -3.80 32.90
C ALA A 358 -13.16 -4.05 33.72
N CYS A 359 -13.15 -3.69 35.01
CA CYS A 359 -11.99 -3.80 35.90
C CYS A 359 -12.35 -4.00 37.37
N ASP A 360 -11.41 -4.57 38.12
CA ASP A 360 -11.49 -4.73 39.56
C ASP A 360 -10.10 -4.73 40.22
N ASN A 361 -10.02 -5.13 41.49
CA ASN A 361 -8.80 -5.20 42.28
C ASN A 361 -7.82 -6.32 41.86
N THR A 362 -8.22 -7.21 40.96
CA THR A 362 -7.42 -8.33 40.43
C THR A 362 -7.20 -8.25 38.91
N ASN A 363 -7.95 -7.40 38.21
CA ASN A 363 -7.82 -7.11 36.78
C ASN A 363 -7.69 -5.59 36.54
N PRO A 364 -6.47 -5.04 36.65
CA PRO A 364 -6.22 -3.62 36.42
C PRO A 364 -6.34 -3.26 34.94
N CYS A 365 -6.75 -2.03 34.65
CA CYS A 365 -6.90 -1.54 33.29
C CYS A 365 -5.57 -1.40 32.55
N ALA A 366 -5.63 -1.38 31.21
CA ALA A 366 -4.47 -1.12 30.37
C ALA A 366 -3.88 0.28 30.67
N SER A 367 -2.60 0.48 30.36
CA SER A 367 -1.89 1.74 30.56
C SER A 367 -2.66 2.93 29.96
N GLY A 368 -3.04 3.91 30.80
CA GLY A 368 -3.83 5.08 30.41
C GLY A 368 -5.32 5.05 30.81
N GLN A 369 -5.75 4.07 31.61
CA GLN A 369 -7.13 3.91 32.07
C GLN A 369 -7.21 3.76 33.60
N VAL A 370 -8.30 4.24 34.21
CA VAL A 370 -8.56 4.08 35.65
C VAL A 370 -9.86 3.32 35.86
N CYS A 371 -9.84 2.44 36.85
CA CYS A 371 -11.00 1.65 37.20
C CYS A 371 -11.99 2.43 38.05
N VAL A 372 -13.17 2.75 37.50
CA VAL A 372 -14.24 3.45 38.21
C VAL A 372 -15.52 2.63 38.12
N ASN A 373 -16.07 2.23 39.27
CA ASN A 373 -17.32 1.45 39.38
C ASN A 373 -17.38 0.20 38.48
N GLY A 374 -16.24 -0.51 38.37
CA GLY A 374 -16.17 -1.74 37.59
C GLY A 374 -15.86 -1.54 36.11
N ALA A 375 -15.64 -0.31 35.65
CA ALA A 375 -15.34 0.01 34.25
C ALA A 375 -13.98 0.72 34.07
N CYS A 376 -13.19 0.29 33.08
CA CYS A 376 -11.97 0.95 32.64
C CYS A 376 -12.33 2.17 31.80
N LEU A 377 -12.40 3.33 32.45
CA LEU A 377 -12.59 4.57 31.73
C LEU A 377 -11.24 5.04 31.19
N ALA A 378 -11.21 5.44 29.91
CA ALA A 378 -10.11 6.25 29.38
C ALA A 378 -9.95 7.48 30.27
N GLN A 379 -8.71 7.91 30.49
CA GLN A 379 -8.31 9.03 31.36
C GLN A 379 -9.00 10.39 31.10
N ASN A 380 -10.02 10.48 30.24
CA ASN A 380 -10.67 11.72 29.84
C ASN A 380 -11.97 12.01 30.62
N VAL A 381 -12.19 11.43 31.80
CA VAL A 381 -13.32 11.78 32.69
C VAL A 381 -12.76 12.47 33.92
N CYS A 382 -13.36 13.60 34.30
CA CYS A 382 -12.84 14.45 35.37
C CYS A 382 -13.97 15.08 36.19
N THR A 383 -13.68 15.41 37.44
CA THR A 383 -14.51 16.33 38.23
C THR A 383 -13.85 17.69 38.46
N SER A 384 -12.55 17.79 38.14
CA SER A 384 -11.74 19.00 38.23
C SER A 384 -10.52 18.93 37.29
N ASP A 385 -9.90 20.09 36.98
CA ASP A 385 -8.80 20.19 36.00
C ASP A 385 -7.54 19.41 36.39
N SER A 386 -7.31 19.15 37.69
CA SER A 386 -6.14 18.41 38.17
C SER A 386 -6.16 16.91 37.84
N GLU A 387 -7.32 16.41 37.43
CA GLU A 387 -7.53 15.02 37.02
C GLU A 387 -7.25 14.82 35.52
N CYS A 388 -7.04 15.92 34.77
CA CYS A 388 -6.79 15.89 33.33
C CYS A 388 -5.29 15.96 33.00
N ALA A 389 -4.93 15.44 31.82
CA ALA A 389 -3.56 15.50 31.35
C ALA A 389 -3.13 16.96 31.10
N ARG A 390 -1.82 17.21 31.16
CA ARG A 390 -1.24 18.55 30.99
C ARG A 390 -1.67 19.15 29.64
N GLY A 391 -2.52 20.19 29.67
CA GLY A 391 -3.07 20.85 28.47
C GLY A 391 -4.59 20.72 28.31
N GLU A 392 -5.25 19.96 29.18
CA GLU A 392 -6.70 19.76 29.18
C GLU A 392 -7.36 20.48 30.36
N SER A 393 -8.65 20.79 30.23
CA SER A 393 -9.49 21.30 31.32
C SER A 393 -10.76 20.48 31.42
N CYS A 394 -11.27 20.36 32.64
CA CYS A 394 -12.46 19.59 32.91
C CYS A 394 -13.72 20.37 32.54
N GLN A 395 -14.32 20.04 31.41
CA GLN A 395 -15.61 20.61 30.99
C GLN A 395 -16.68 19.52 30.88
N ASN A 396 -17.80 19.74 31.57
CA ASN A 396 -18.96 18.85 31.55
C ASN A 396 -18.62 17.38 31.90
N GLY A 397 -17.68 17.18 32.82
CA GLY A 397 -17.27 15.85 33.29
C GLY A 397 -16.29 15.13 32.38
N VAL A 398 -15.80 15.79 31.33
CA VAL A 398 -14.85 15.24 30.36
C VAL A 398 -13.64 16.15 30.28
N CYS A 399 -12.44 15.57 30.29
CA CYS A 399 -11.23 16.32 29.98
C CYS A 399 -11.29 16.70 28.51
N THR A 400 -11.68 17.94 28.26
CA THR A 400 -11.72 18.50 26.93
C THR A 400 -10.42 19.24 26.71
N VAL A 401 -9.76 18.98 25.59
CA VAL A 401 -8.73 19.88 25.09
C VAL A 401 -9.43 21.22 24.89
N GLN A 402 -9.04 22.27 25.63
CA GLN A 402 -9.53 23.59 25.30
C GLN A 402 -9.16 23.84 23.85
N THR A 403 -10.14 24.20 23.01
CA THR A 403 -9.92 24.59 21.62
C THR A 403 -8.72 25.51 21.54
N ASN A 404 -7.62 24.93 21.09
CA ASN A 404 -6.30 25.47 20.78
C ASN A 404 -6.20 26.97 21.05
N SER A 405 -6.06 27.34 22.32
CA SER A 405 -5.71 28.69 22.72
C SER A 405 -4.52 28.68 23.65
N CYS A 406 -3.36 28.97 23.09
CA CYS A 406 -2.13 29.19 23.83
C CYS A 406 -2.02 30.70 24.17
N GLY A 407 -2.07 31.04 25.46
CA GLY A 407 -1.82 32.41 25.92
C GLY A 407 -0.31 32.74 25.91
N ALA A 408 0.06 33.94 26.38
CA ALA A 408 1.47 34.40 26.46
C ALA A 408 2.43 33.47 27.24
N ASN A 409 1.89 32.50 27.98
CA ASN A 409 2.63 31.45 28.71
C ASN A 409 2.07 30.03 28.46
N GLY A 410 1.26 29.82 27.43
CA GLY A 410 0.67 28.52 27.10
C GLY A 410 1.63 27.65 26.29
N VAL A 411 1.83 26.40 26.71
CA VAL A 411 2.66 25.41 26.01
C VAL A 411 1.72 24.44 25.28
N CYS A 412 1.86 24.33 23.95
CA CYS A 412 1.12 23.36 23.14
C CYS A 412 1.62 21.93 23.37
N PRO A 413 0.84 20.88 23.04
CA PRO A 413 1.26 19.48 23.12
C PRO A 413 2.52 19.20 22.27
N THR A 414 3.26 18.13 22.59
CA THR A 414 4.44 17.70 21.82
C THR A 414 4.06 17.48 20.35
N GLY A 415 4.61 18.28 19.44
CA GLY A 415 4.30 18.25 18.02
C GLY A 415 3.44 19.41 17.52
N GLU A 416 3.23 20.46 18.33
CA GLU A 416 2.49 21.66 17.91
C GLU A 416 3.13 22.96 18.44
N ILE A 417 2.99 24.06 17.69
CA ILE A 417 3.45 25.41 18.05
C ILE A 417 2.27 26.33 18.28
N CYS A 418 2.40 27.25 19.24
CA CYS A 418 1.50 28.37 19.39
C CYS A 418 1.70 29.44 18.31
N ASP A 419 0.84 29.48 17.29
CA ASP A 419 0.75 30.60 16.34
C ASP A 419 -0.54 31.41 16.57
N ASN A 420 -0.39 32.70 16.86
CA ASN A 420 -1.49 33.64 17.12
C ASN A 420 -2.57 33.15 18.09
N GLY A 421 -2.12 32.45 19.14
CA GLY A 421 -3.04 31.90 20.13
C GLY A 421 -3.78 30.67 19.64
N VAL A 422 -3.22 29.92 18.68
CA VAL A 422 -3.73 28.62 18.19
C VAL A 422 -2.57 27.64 18.03
N CYS A 423 -2.69 26.46 18.61
CA CYS A 423 -1.73 25.37 18.40
C CYS A 423 -1.89 24.81 16.97
N VAL A 424 -0.81 24.88 16.17
CA VAL A 424 -0.72 24.37 14.79
C VAL A 424 0.28 23.21 14.73
N ALA A 425 0.00 22.20 13.90
CA ALA A 425 0.84 21.01 13.75
C ALA A 425 2.23 21.36 13.20
N GLY A 426 3.28 20.99 13.94
CA GLY A 426 4.67 21.07 13.52
C GLY A 426 5.45 19.95 14.18
N ALA A 427 6.07 19.06 13.40
CA ALA A 427 6.79 17.90 13.94
C ALA A 427 7.82 18.37 14.98
N ALA A 428 7.54 18.05 16.25
CA ALA A 428 8.44 18.40 17.32
C ALA A 428 9.65 17.46 17.23
N CYS A 429 10.82 18.04 17.40
CA CYS A 429 12.08 17.33 17.38
C CYS A 429 12.88 17.72 18.63
N ALA A 430 13.57 16.74 19.20
CA ALA A 430 14.64 17.00 20.16
C ALA A 430 16.00 17.08 19.45
N ALA A 431 16.11 16.43 18.29
CA ALA A 431 17.27 16.45 17.40
C ALA A 431 16.84 16.33 15.93
N ASP A 432 17.73 16.70 15.00
CA ASP A 432 17.48 16.66 13.55
C ASP A 432 17.09 15.26 13.05
N SER A 433 17.50 14.19 13.74
CA SER A 433 17.13 12.81 13.42
C SER A 433 15.66 12.50 13.60
N ASP A 434 14.95 13.32 14.37
CA ASP A 434 13.50 13.18 14.60
C ASP A 434 12.70 13.76 13.43
N CYS A 435 13.37 14.47 12.52
CA CYS A 435 12.77 15.15 11.40
C CYS A 435 12.73 14.29 10.12
N PRO A 436 11.66 14.39 9.32
CA PRO A 436 11.59 13.82 7.98
C PRO A 436 12.72 14.30 7.07
N THR A 437 12.96 13.59 5.98
CA THR A 437 14.03 13.92 5.02
C THR A 437 13.89 15.36 4.51
N ASN A 438 14.99 16.12 4.56
CA ASN A 438 15.11 17.54 4.18
C ASN A 438 14.57 18.57 5.19
N GLU A 439 14.37 18.17 6.45
CA GLU A 439 14.06 19.09 7.56
C GLU A 439 15.10 18.97 8.69
N MET A 440 15.31 20.05 9.45
CA MET A 440 16.24 20.14 10.57
C MET A 440 15.56 20.71 11.81
N CYS A 441 16.03 20.33 12.99
CA CYS A 441 15.43 20.71 14.25
C CYS A 441 15.86 22.11 14.68
N VAL A 442 15.01 23.09 14.44
CA VAL A 442 15.21 24.48 14.83
C VAL A 442 14.21 24.81 15.93
N ASN A 443 14.72 25.17 17.11
CA ASN A 443 13.90 25.55 18.28
C ASN A 443 12.82 24.51 18.66
N GLY A 444 13.13 23.23 18.47
CA GLY A 444 12.23 22.12 18.79
C GLY A 444 11.26 21.74 17.67
N LEU A 445 11.49 22.24 16.45
CA LEU A 445 10.60 22.08 15.30
C LEU A 445 11.37 21.70 14.05
N CYS A 446 10.83 20.76 13.27
CA CYS A 446 11.38 20.42 11.96
C CYS A 446 11.09 21.54 10.97
N GLU A 447 12.14 22.30 10.62
CA GLU A 447 12.12 23.34 9.59
C GLU A 447 12.85 22.85 8.34
N ALA A 448 12.35 23.18 7.15
CA ALA A 448 12.99 22.78 5.89
C ALA A 448 14.45 23.28 5.82
N CYS A 449 15.38 22.38 5.46
CA CYS A 449 16.79 22.73 5.29
C CYS A 449 16.87 23.91 4.28
N PRO A 450 17.51 25.06 4.60
CA PRO A 450 17.52 26.26 3.74
C PRO A 450 18.08 26.06 2.32
N SER A 451 18.71 24.92 2.05
CA SER A 451 19.28 24.52 0.77
C SER A 451 18.77 23.17 0.23
N GLY A 452 17.71 22.59 0.79
CA GLY A 452 16.98 21.46 0.19
C GLY A 452 17.62 20.07 0.24
N ALA A 453 18.73 19.87 0.97
CA ALA A 453 19.26 18.53 1.24
C ALA A 453 20.17 18.51 2.49
N CYS A 454 19.93 17.56 3.38
CA CYS A 454 20.76 17.27 4.54
C CYS A 454 21.33 15.83 4.37
N THR A 455 22.54 15.70 3.81
CA THR A 455 23.19 14.40 3.49
C THR A 455 24.05 13.85 4.64
N SER A 456 24.26 12.52 4.66
CA SER A 456 25.15 11.83 5.61
C SER A 456 26.56 12.43 5.58
N SER A 457 27.03 12.89 6.75
CA SER A 457 28.25 13.70 7.04
C SER A 457 28.37 15.05 6.29
N THR A 458 27.53 16.02 6.67
CA THR A 458 27.61 17.40 6.15
C THR A 458 28.09 18.35 7.26
N LEU A 459 29.32 18.87 7.15
CA LEU A 459 29.85 19.91 8.04
C LEU A 459 29.62 21.28 7.40
N ARG A 460 28.89 22.17 8.07
CA ARG A 460 28.58 23.54 7.61
C ARG A 460 29.32 24.56 8.46
N CYS A 461 30.18 25.38 7.84
CA CYS A 461 30.95 26.40 8.54
C CYS A 461 30.48 27.82 8.17
N GLU A 462 30.28 28.67 9.17
CA GLU A 462 29.95 30.08 8.99
C GLU A 462 30.78 30.98 9.92
N PRO A 463 31.20 32.18 9.45
CA PRO A 463 30.97 32.75 8.11
C PRO A 463 31.91 32.18 7.02
N GLU A 464 31.57 32.32 5.74
CA GLU A 464 32.41 31.92 4.59
C GLU A 464 33.60 32.88 4.34
N ILE A 465 33.51 34.10 4.89
CA ILE A 465 34.56 35.11 4.81
C ILE A 465 34.72 35.75 6.18
N ILE A 466 35.96 35.87 6.66
CA ILE A 466 36.31 36.63 7.85
C ILE A 466 37.02 37.93 7.44
N ASP A 467 36.39 39.06 7.74
CA ASP A 467 37.00 40.40 7.64
C ASP A 467 37.35 40.89 9.05
N PHE A 468 38.64 41.07 9.33
CA PHE A 468 39.11 41.64 10.60
C PHE A 468 38.95 43.16 10.67
N GLY A 469 38.52 43.80 9.58
CA GLY A 469 38.39 45.24 9.44
C GLY A 469 39.75 45.93 9.40
N VAL A 470 39.77 47.19 9.86
CA VAL A 470 40.99 48.00 9.97
C VAL A 470 41.59 47.83 11.37
N VAL A 471 42.80 47.29 11.44
CA VAL A 471 43.53 47.04 12.70
C VAL A 471 44.84 47.83 12.72
N THR A 472 45.01 48.69 13.72
CA THR A 472 46.24 49.48 13.86
C THR A 472 47.45 48.59 14.06
N VAL A 473 48.56 48.92 13.39
CA VAL A 473 49.82 48.15 13.48
C VAL A 473 50.24 47.95 14.94
N GLY A 474 50.54 46.70 15.30
CA GLY A 474 50.92 46.31 16.68
C GLY A 474 49.73 46.02 17.61
N GLN A 475 48.49 46.11 17.13
CA GLN A 475 47.30 45.58 17.81
C GLN A 475 46.83 44.29 17.13
N CYS A 476 45.91 43.56 17.78
CA CYS A 476 45.33 42.35 17.23
C CYS A 476 43.81 42.40 17.24
N ALA A 477 43.19 41.87 16.18
CA ALA A 477 41.77 41.56 16.14
C ALA A 477 41.55 40.05 16.18
N ALA A 478 40.46 39.60 16.79
CA ALA A 478 40.07 38.21 16.85
C ALA A 478 38.75 38.00 16.11
N ALA A 479 38.60 36.83 15.50
CA ALA A 479 37.38 36.40 14.84
C ALA A 479 37.21 34.89 15.01
N THR A 480 36.01 34.38 14.76
CA THR A 480 35.70 32.95 14.94
C THR A 480 34.99 32.38 13.73
N LEU A 481 35.30 31.13 13.41
CA LEU A 481 34.54 30.29 12.49
C LEU A 481 33.80 29.23 13.30
N THR A 482 32.50 29.09 13.11
CA THR A 482 31.72 28.01 13.72
C THR A 482 31.39 26.97 12.66
N CYS A 483 31.82 25.74 12.87
CA CYS A 483 31.51 24.59 12.03
C CYS A 483 30.55 23.65 12.77
N ALA A 484 29.34 23.50 12.25
CA ALA A 484 28.31 22.61 12.77
C ALA A 484 28.21 21.33 11.94
N ASN A 485 28.12 20.16 12.58
CA ASN A 485 27.75 18.94 11.88
C ASN A 485 26.22 18.92 11.72
N VAL A 486 25.76 19.26 10.52
CA VAL A 486 24.34 19.28 10.14
C VAL A 486 23.90 17.96 9.48
N GLY A 487 24.77 16.96 9.48
CA GLY A 487 24.45 15.60 9.04
C GLY A 487 24.03 14.70 10.20
N ASN A 488 23.55 13.51 9.85
CA ASN A 488 23.06 12.49 10.78
C ASN A 488 24.12 11.47 11.22
N SER A 489 25.37 11.63 10.76
CA SER A 489 26.50 10.76 11.09
C SER A 489 27.65 11.59 11.64
N GLU A 490 28.49 10.98 12.49
CA GLU A 490 29.71 11.63 13.01
C GLU A 490 30.59 12.14 11.87
N SER A 491 31.15 13.35 12.04
CA SER A 491 32.08 13.95 11.09
C SER A 491 33.43 14.13 11.77
N THR A 492 34.47 13.51 11.22
CA THR A 492 35.83 13.60 11.79
C THR A 492 36.63 14.64 11.03
N LEU A 493 37.05 15.69 11.72
CA LEU A 493 38.05 16.63 11.22
C LEU A 493 39.41 15.95 11.25
N THR A 494 40.08 15.88 10.11
CA THR A 494 41.34 15.16 9.94
C THR A 494 42.52 16.09 9.85
N ASN A 495 42.33 17.31 9.32
CA ASN A 495 43.40 18.28 9.16
C ASN A 495 42.85 19.71 9.00
N ALA A 496 43.70 20.70 9.30
CA ALA A 496 43.44 22.09 8.97
C ALA A 496 44.75 22.82 8.68
N SER A 497 44.76 23.70 7.67
CA SER A 497 45.98 24.39 7.25
C SER A 497 45.72 25.70 6.51
N PHE A 498 46.69 26.61 6.57
CA PHE A 498 46.73 27.79 5.70
C PHE A 498 47.45 27.46 4.38
N SER A 499 47.02 28.09 3.29
CA SER A 499 47.75 28.05 2.03
C SER A 499 49.18 28.62 2.20
N SER A 500 50.11 28.21 1.33
CA SER A 500 51.48 28.75 1.34
C SER A 500 51.58 30.24 1.00
N SER A 501 50.52 30.80 0.39
CA SER A 501 50.43 32.23 0.04
C SER A 501 49.80 33.10 1.12
N SER A 502 49.30 32.49 2.20
CA SER A 502 48.62 33.18 3.29
C SER A 502 49.57 34.07 4.10
N SER A 503 49.11 35.26 4.49
CA SER A 503 49.88 36.17 5.33
C SER A 503 50.14 35.58 6.72
N GLN A 504 51.39 35.70 7.20
CA GLN A 504 51.79 35.30 8.56
C GLN A 504 51.21 36.20 9.66
N ALA A 505 50.62 37.35 9.29
CA ALA A 505 49.92 38.20 10.24
C ALA A 505 48.59 37.60 10.72
N ILE A 506 48.07 36.58 10.01
CA ILE A 506 46.84 35.86 10.35
C ILE A 506 47.22 34.48 10.90
N SER A 507 46.68 34.13 12.06
CA SER A 507 46.89 32.84 12.72
C SER A 507 45.57 32.21 13.19
N ALA A 508 45.59 30.91 13.47
CA ALA A 508 44.45 30.17 13.98
C ALA A 508 44.84 29.34 15.20
N GLN A 509 43.93 29.24 16.16
CA GLN A 509 44.00 28.28 17.26
C GLN A 509 43.11 27.09 16.91
N LEU A 510 43.75 25.93 16.71
CA LEU A 510 43.11 24.72 16.21
C LEU A 510 43.03 23.65 17.30
N PRO A 511 42.02 22.76 17.26
CA PRO A 511 41.98 21.57 18.10
C PRO A 511 43.11 20.60 17.71
N SER A 512 43.35 19.60 18.56
CA SER A 512 44.14 18.43 18.16
C SER A 512 43.36 17.58 17.16
N PHE A 513 44.01 17.15 16.07
CA PHE A 513 43.41 16.25 15.08
C PHE A 513 43.88 14.79 15.30
N PRO A 514 43.03 13.78 15.02
CA PRO A 514 41.66 13.90 14.53
C PRO A 514 40.67 14.39 15.61
N PHE A 515 39.64 15.14 15.20
CA PHE A 515 38.60 15.65 16.10
C PHE A 515 37.22 15.26 15.59
N VAL A 516 36.41 14.58 16.40
CA VAL A 516 35.07 14.13 16.02
C VAL A 516 34.02 15.17 16.39
N VAL A 517 33.20 15.58 15.43
CA VAL A 517 32.02 16.42 15.62
C VAL A 517 30.78 15.52 15.48
N PHE A 518 30.13 15.23 16.60
CA PHE A 518 28.90 14.44 16.63
C PHE A 518 27.75 15.16 15.90
N PRO A 519 26.72 14.44 15.41
CA PRO A 519 25.52 15.05 14.85
C PRO A 519 24.92 16.12 15.78
N GLY A 520 24.57 17.29 15.22
CA GLY A 520 24.03 18.43 15.96
C GLY A 520 25.05 19.19 16.83
N ALA A 521 26.28 18.69 16.97
CA ALA A 521 27.35 19.40 17.66
C ALA A 521 28.02 20.44 16.76
N SER A 522 28.66 21.42 17.39
CA SER A 522 29.45 22.45 16.71
C SER A 522 30.83 22.59 17.33
N ILE A 523 31.80 22.98 16.51
CA ILE A 523 33.12 23.42 16.94
C ILE A 523 33.36 24.86 16.52
N THR A 524 34.06 25.61 17.37
CA THR A 524 34.49 26.98 17.08
C THR A 524 36.00 27.02 16.91
N LEU A 525 36.47 27.51 15.76
CA LEU A 525 37.88 27.79 15.49
C LEU A 525 38.12 29.29 15.67
N ALA A 526 39.13 29.65 16.45
CA ALA A 526 39.48 31.04 16.70
C ALA A 526 40.61 31.47 15.77
N PHE A 527 40.46 32.64 15.17
CA PHE A 527 41.45 33.28 14.31
C PHE A 527 41.87 34.62 14.89
N GLN A 528 43.11 35.01 14.60
CA GLN A 528 43.67 36.27 15.06
C GLN A 528 44.44 36.95 13.92
N TYR A 529 44.26 38.27 13.79
CA TYR A 529 45.02 39.11 12.88
C TYR A 529 45.83 40.13 13.67
N CYS A 530 47.16 40.05 13.60
CA CYS A 530 48.12 40.91 14.30
C CYS A 530 49.11 41.54 13.30
N PRO A 531 48.74 42.63 12.60
CA PRO A 531 49.60 43.25 11.60
C PRO A 531 50.86 43.90 12.19
N ALA A 532 52.01 43.62 11.57
CA ALA A 532 53.30 44.22 11.91
C ALA A 532 53.70 45.39 11.00
N ARG A 533 52.99 45.60 9.89
CA ARG A 533 53.23 46.64 8.88
C ARG A 533 51.90 47.13 8.31
N VAL A 534 51.87 48.37 7.82
CA VAL A 534 50.72 48.94 7.09
C VAL A 534 50.53 48.21 5.77
N GLY A 535 49.30 47.79 5.45
CA GLY A 535 48.99 47.06 4.23
C GLY A 535 47.68 46.28 4.30
N ARG A 536 47.46 45.45 3.28
CA ARG A 536 46.35 44.48 3.25
C ARG A 536 46.93 43.09 3.35
N ASP A 537 46.40 42.30 4.28
CA ASP A 537 46.76 40.90 4.47
C ASP A 537 45.60 40.00 4.05
N LEU A 538 45.93 38.92 3.34
CA LEU A 538 44.98 37.90 2.88
C LEU A 538 45.49 36.53 3.32
N ALA A 539 44.58 35.66 3.72
CA ALA A 539 44.86 34.25 4.01
C ALA A 539 43.72 33.38 3.48
N GLU A 540 44.09 32.21 2.96
CA GLU A 540 43.17 31.14 2.64
C GLU A 540 43.42 29.98 3.61
N PHE A 541 42.37 29.51 4.25
CA PHE A 541 42.40 28.45 5.26
C PHE A 541 41.53 27.28 4.82
N SER A 542 42.05 26.07 4.87
CA SER A 542 41.32 24.85 4.52
C SER A 542 41.13 23.97 5.76
N LEU A 543 39.91 23.53 5.98
CA LEU A 543 39.51 22.53 6.97
C LEU A 543 39.10 21.25 6.23
N ILE A 544 39.67 20.12 6.62
CA ILE A 544 39.42 18.81 6.01
C ILE A 544 38.69 17.92 7.02
N ALA A 545 37.55 17.38 6.59
CA ALA A 545 36.78 16.35 7.27
C ALA A 545 36.71 15.08 6.40
N ASP A 546 36.47 13.91 7.00
CA ASP A 546 36.45 12.57 6.37
C ASP A 546 36.43 12.52 4.82
N ASN A 547 35.36 13.03 4.20
CA ASN A 547 35.18 13.06 2.74
C ASN A 547 34.89 14.46 2.16
N THR A 548 35.07 15.53 2.94
CA THR A 548 34.74 16.91 2.53
C THR A 548 35.83 17.90 2.95
N SER A 549 35.98 18.99 2.20
CA SER A 549 36.88 20.09 2.55
C SER A 549 36.14 21.40 2.44
N THR A 550 36.31 22.25 3.46
CA THR A 550 35.79 23.62 3.49
C THR A 550 36.96 24.60 3.39
N THR A 551 36.85 25.60 2.52
CA THR A 551 37.86 26.66 2.38
C THR A 551 37.27 27.98 2.85
N LEU A 552 38.03 28.73 3.64
CA LEU A 552 37.68 30.02 4.22
C LEU A 552 38.66 31.09 3.74
N THR A 553 38.12 32.22 3.29
CA THR A 553 38.92 33.42 3.00
C THR A 553 38.95 34.35 4.20
N LEU A 554 40.14 34.76 4.63
CA LEU A 554 40.33 35.73 5.69
C LEU A 554 41.11 36.94 5.17
N PHE A 555 40.69 38.14 5.52
CA PHE A 555 41.44 39.34 5.18
C PHE A 555 41.37 40.41 6.27
N GLY A 556 42.38 41.27 6.28
CA GLY A 556 42.45 42.43 7.17
C GLY A 556 43.21 43.57 6.51
N VAL A 557 42.95 44.79 6.98
CA VAL A 557 43.68 45.99 6.56
C VAL A 557 44.33 46.60 7.79
N SER A 558 45.56 47.07 7.67
CA SER A 558 46.25 47.77 8.76
C SER A 558 46.51 49.23 8.43
N ASN A 559 46.39 50.09 9.45
CA ASN A 559 46.65 51.53 9.37
C ASN A 559 47.70 52.03 10.36
#